data_AF-A0A8S1ZCG1-F1
#
_entry.id   AF-A0A8S1ZCG1-F1
#
_cell.length_a   1.000
_cell.length_b   1.000
_cell.length_c   1.000
_cell.angle_alpha   90.00
_cell.angle_beta   90.00
_cell.angle_gamma   90.00
#
_symmetry.space_group_name_H-M   'P 1'
#
loop_
_entity.id
_entity.type
_entity.pdbx_description
1 polymer ?
#
loop_
_entity_poly.entity_id
_entity_poly.type
_entity_poly.pdbx_seq_one_letter_code
_entity_poly.pdbx_strand_id
1 'polypeptide(L)'
;MRSHQAGRKLPLLQLLGCVAVFSVFVFTIQSSFFADSNRKVDLQPEDIQILSDFQSSVQQCVANRGLGLSAHIIDHCNLILKFPEGTNSTWYNAQFKVFEALEFKYNVCEAVLLWEQYRNMTTVLTREYLDVRPDGWLDYAAMRIAQLGADKCYNRTLCEEHLNVILPAKPPFHPRQFHKCAVVGNSGDLLKTEFGEEIDSHDAVFRDNEAPVNEKYAKYVGVKRDFRLVVRGAARNMIKILNGSDNEVLIIKSVTHRDFNEMIKRIPNPVYLFQGIVLRRGAKGTGMKSIELALSMCDIVDIYGFTVDPGYTEWTRYFSTPRKGHNPLQGRAYYQLLECLGVIRIHSPMRSQRKEDWSSVPSREMISRAHTAALRLERSQQPTSSKRDGSGQFGNCKVWGDADPTKGPVSGSPDMSEIRKKSNYKKWEVMPFKSLRKEARDHYIQMKGVSQYKMDGNKLDDLVCVRHPLRLEA
;
A
#
# COMPACT_ATOMS: atom_id res chain seq x y z
N MET A 1 25.34 16.54 83.55
CA MET A 1 24.22 15.88 82.85
C MET A 1 24.65 15.57 81.43
N ARG A 2 24.67 14.27 81.09
CA ARG A 2 24.80 13.61 79.76
C ARG A 2 25.77 14.24 78.73
N SER A 3 27.01 13.74 78.77
CA SER A 3 27.89 13.58 77.62
C SER A 3 27.74 12.16 77.06
N HIS A 4 27.48 12.01 75.76
CA HIS A 4 28.16 11.06 74.87
C HIS A 4 27.67 11.28 73.43
N GLN A 5 28.45 12.04 72.67
CA GLN A 5 28.53 11.94 71.22
C GLN A 5 29.15 10.58 70.85
N ALA A 6 28.49 9.83 69.97
CA ALA A 6 29.10 8.72 69.25
C ALA A 6 28.92 8.96 67.75
N GLY A 7 29.92 9.60 67.14
CA GLY A 7 30.04 9.69 65.70
C GLY A 7 30.46 8.34 65.12
N ARG A 8 29.66 7.78 64.20
CA ARG A 8 30.14 6.79 63.24
C ARG A 8 30.52 7.51 61.96
N LYS A 9 31.78 7.94 61.87
CA LYS A 9 32.41 8.26 60.58
C LYS A 9 32.59 6.91 59.87
N LEU A 10 31.81 6.66 58.83
CA LEU A 10 32.12 5.60 57.88
C LEU A 10 33.52 5.90 57.33
N PRO A 11 34.51 5.00 57.44
CA PRO A 11 35.87 5.31 57.02
C PRO A 11 35.87 5.62 55.52
N LEU A 12 36.52 6.71 55.13
CA LEU A 12 36.59 7.22 53.74
C LEU A 12 36.95 6.11 52.72
N LEU A 13 37.72 5.11 53.15
CA LEU A 13 38.08 3.91 52.39
C LEU A 13 36.89 3.03 51.97
N GLN A 14 35.86 2.88 52.81
CA GLN A 14 34.66 2.12 52.47
C GLN A 14 33.79 2.86 51.46
N LEU A 15 33.71 4.20 51.55
CA LEU A 15 33.00 5.03 50.57
C LEU A 15 33.72 5.01 49.21
N LEU A 16 35.05 5.13 49.20
CA LEU A 16 35.88 5.04 48.00
C LEU A 16 35.80 3.64 47.36
N GLY A 17 35.79 2.58 48.17
CA GLY A 17 35.59 1.20 47.71
C GLY A 17 34.22 0.99 47.05
N CYS A 18 33.14 1.50 47.65
CA CYS A 18 31.80 1.42 47.07
C CYS A 18 31.69 2.23 45.77
N VAL A 19 32.31 3.41 45.69
CA VAL A 19 32.32 4.22 44.45
C VAL A 19 33.14 3.53 43.36
N ALA A 20 34.27 2.91 43.69
CA ALA A 20 35.08 2.15 42.73
C ALA A 20 34.33 0.91 42.21
N VAL A 21 33.67 0.15 43.09
CA VAL A 21 32.85 -1.01 42.70
C VAL A 21 31.64 -0.58 41.85
N PHE A 22 30.96 0.49 42.22
CA PHE A 22 29.84 1.03 41.43
C PHE A 22 30.31 1.57 40.07
N SER A 23 31.48 2.20 40.01
CA SER A 23 32.07 2.69 38.77
C SER A 23 32.50 1.55 37.85
N VAL A 24 33.09 0.48 38.39
CA VAL A 24 33.42 -0.74 37.63
C VAL A 24 32.16 -1.48 37.20
N PHE A 25 31.11 -1.51 38.02
CA PHE A 25 29.81 -2.11 37.66
C PHE A 25 29.10 -1.31 36.56
N VAL A 26 29.14 0.03 36.62
CA VAL A 26 28.61 0.90 35.55
C VAL A 26 29.47 0.80 34.29
N PHE A 27 30.80 0.70 34.39
CA PHE A 27 31.67 0.48 33.24
C PHE A 27 31.50 -0.91 32.63
N THR A 28 31.27 -1.96 33.41
CA THR A 28 30.98 -3.31 32.90
C THR A 28 29.60 -3.38 32.29
N ILE A 29 28.59 -2.72 32.85
CA ILE A 29 27.27 -2.58 32.22
C ILE A 29 27.39 -1.75 30.93
N GLN A 30 28.02 -0.58 30.94
CA GLN A 30 28.22 0.22 29.73
C GLN A 30 29.02 -0.54 28.68
N SER A 31 30.12 -1.20 29.03
CA SER A 31 30.89 -2.02 28.08
C SER A 31 30.12 -3.26 27.62
N SER A 32 29.19 -3.83 28.41
CA SER A 32 28.28 -4.89 27.96
C SER A 32 27.22 -4.35 26.98
N PHE A 33 26.71 -3.15 27.23
CA PHE A 33 25.77 -2.44 26.34
C PHE A 33 26.46 -1.91 25.06
N PHE A 34 27.76 -1.57 25.12
CA PHE A 34 28.58 -1.16 23.96
C PHE A 34 29.29 -2.34 23.27
N ALA A 35 29.37 -3.52 23.89
CA ALA A 35 29.85 -4.74 23.23
C ALA A 35 28.78 -5.34 22.30
N ASP A 36 27.49 -5.10 22.57
CA ASP A 36 26.40 -5.54 21.68
C ASP A 36 26.21 -4.62 20.46
N SER A 37 26.86 -3.44 20.43
CA SER A 37 26.83 -2.53 19.27
C SER A 37 27.87 -2.87 18.19
N ASN A 38 28.69 -3.90 18.37
CA ASN A 38 29.70 -4.36 17.41
C ASN A 38 29.40 -5.77 16.85
N ARG A 39 28.12 -6.12 16.70
CA ARG A 39 27.75 -7.22 15.80
C ARG A 39 28.04 -6.78 14.37
N LYS A 40 29.18 -7.22 13.81
CA LYS A 40 29.41 -7.22 12.36
C LYS A 40 28.21 -7.93 11.73
N VAL A 41 27.33 -7.15 11.12
CA VAL A 41 26.31 -7.68 10.21
C VAL A 41 27.10 -8.36 9.11
N ASP A 42 26.98 -9.69 9.00
CA ASP A 42 27.66 -10.47 7.95
C ASP A 42 26.94 -10.23 6.62
N LEU A 43 27.04 -9.00 6.14
CA LEU A 43 26.52 -8.56 4.86
C LEU A 43 27.36 -9.21 3.78
N GLN A 44 26.73 -10.09 3.00
CA GLN A 44 27.38 -10.66 1.82
C GLN A 44 27.77 -9.49 0.89
N PRO A 45 29.07 -9.33 0.55
CA PRO A 45 29.51 -8.24 -0.33
C PRO A 45 28.73 -8.18 -1.65
N GLU A 46 28.28 -9.33 -2.14
CA GLU A 46 27.43 -9.46 -3.33
C GLU A 46 26.07 -8.78 -3.16
N ASP A 47 25.39 -8.93 -2.02
CA ASP A 47 24.09 -8.30 -1.78
C ASP A 47 24.24 -6.77 -1.74
N ILE A 48 25.33 -6.25 -1.15
CA ILE A 48 25.64 -4.80 -1.15
C ILE A 48 25.85 -4.30 -2.59
N GLN A 49 26.60 -5.05 -3.41
CA GLN A 49 26.84 -4.68 -4.80
C GLN A 49 25.52 -4.63 -5.59
N ILE A 50 24.68 -5.67 -5.48
CA ILE A 50 23.38 -5.74 -6.14
C ILE A 50 22.51 -4.52 -5.79
N LEU A 51 22.44 -4.17 -4.49
CA LEU A 51 21.64 -3.04 -4.03
C LEU A 51 22.22 -1.69 -4.48
N SER A 52 23.55 -1.57 -4.55
CA SER A 52 24.22 -0.36 -5.05
C SER A 52 23.98 -0.18 -6.55
N ASP A 53 24.11 -1.22 -7.35
CA ASP A 53 23.83 -1.21 -8.79
C ASP A 53 22.37 -0.84 -9.06
N PHE A 54 21.45 -1.39 -8.27
CA PHE A 54 20.03 -1.05 -8.35
C PHE A 54 19.80 0.44 -8.06
N GLN A 55 20.44 1.00 -7.04
CA GLN A 55 20.32 2.44 -6.76
C GLN A 55 20.94 3.34 -7.82
N SER A 56 22.06 2.95 -8.43
CA SER A 56 22.62 3.67 -9.57
C SER A 56 21.64 3.69 -10.74
N SER A 57 20.94 2.58 -10.99
CA SER A 57 19.88 2.51 -12.00
C SER A 57 18.68 3.42 -11.65
N VAL A 58 18.23 3.42 -10.40
CA VAL A 58 17.18 4.36 -9.91
C VAL A 58 17.62 5.81 -10.09
N GLN A 59 18.88 6.14 -9.76
CA GLN A 59 19.42 7.50 -9.91
C GLN A 59 19.44 7.94 -11.38
N GLN A 60 19.89 7.09 -12.30
CA GLN A 60 19.89 7.36 -13.74
C GLN A 60 18.46 7.54 -14.26
N CYS A 61 17.52 6.70 -13.83
CA CYS A 61 16.11 6.85 -14.17
C CYS A 61 15.57 8.22 -13.73
N VAL A 62 15.84 8.65 -12.49
CA VAL A 62 15.40 9.95 -11.98
C VAL A 62 16.01 11.09 -12.80
N ALA A 63 17.29 11.03 -13.15
CA ALA A 63 17.92 12.05 -13.98
C ALA A 63 17.26 12.16 -15.37
N ASN A 64 16.91 11.04 -15.99
CA ASN A 64 16.33 11.00 -17.33
C ASN A 64 14.83 11.36 -17.36
N ARG A 65 14.08 10.93 -16.33
CA ARG A 65 12.61 10.97 -16.32
C ARG A 65 12.02 11.92 -15.27
N GLY A 66 12.81 12.39 -14.32
CA GLY A 66 12.38 13.17 -13.15
C GLY A 66 11.90 14.59 -13.43
N LEU A 67 12.00 15.07 -14.67
CA LEU A 67 11.63 16.45 -15.06
C LEU A 67 12.30 17.50 -14.15
N GLY A 68 13.62 17.34 -13.94
CA GLY A 68 14.44 18.21 -13.10
C GLY A 68 14.70 17.72 -11.68
N LEU A 69 14.02 16.66 -11.22
CA LEU A 69 14.41 15.99 -9.97
C LEU A 69 15.80 15.34 -10.10
N SER A 70 16.58 15.39 -9.03
CA SER A 70 17.84 14.63 -8.90
C SER A 70 17.75 13.60 -7.77
N ALA A 71 18.55 12.55 -7.84
CA ALA A 71 18.67 11.54 -6.79
C ALA A 71 20.11 11.52 -6.23
N HIS A 72 20.24 11.65 -4.91
CA HIS A 72 21.50 11.61 -4.19
C HIS A 72 21.55 10.35 -3.33
N ILE A 73 22.41 9.40 -3.70
CA ILE A 73 22.61 8.15 -2.97
C ILE A 73 23.34 8.45 -1.65
N ILE A 74 22.81 7.97 -0.54
CA ILE A 74 23.42 8.07 0.81
C ILE A 74 24.21 6.80 1.12
N ASP A 75 23.57 5.65 0.94
CA ASP A 75 24.11 4.31 1.21
C ASP A 75 23.42 3.29 0.30
N HIS A 76 23.69 1.99 0.47
CA HIS A 76 23.14 0.90 -0.37
C HIS A 76 21.61 0.71 -0.24
N CYS A 77 20.92 1.35 0.70
CA CYS A 77 19.46 1.37 0.76
C CYS A 77 18.80 2.76 0.74
N ASN A 78 19.53 3.84 0.97
CA ASN A 78 18.95 5.16 1.17
C ASN A 78 19.38 6.16 0.10
N LEU A 79 18.42 6.94 -0.39
CA LEU A 79 18.66 8.08 -1.26
C LEU A 79 17.79 9.28 -0.88
N ILE A 80 18.15 10.46 -1.39
CA ILE A 80 17.37 11.70 -1.29
C ILE A 80 16.98 12.12 -2.71
N LEU A 81 15.69 12.32 -2.94
CA LEU A 81 15.22 13.04 -4.13
C LEU A 81 15.17 14.53 -3.85
N LYS A 82 15.77 15.34 -4.72
CA LYS A 82 15.83 16.79 -4.60
C LYS A 82 15.17 17.48 -5.77
N PHE A 83 14.48 18.57 -5.48
CA PHE A 83 13.95 19.48 -6.49
C PHE A 83 15.07 20.39 -7.03
N PRO A 84 14.92 20.93 -8.26
CA PRO A 84 15.89 21.87 -8.84
C PRO A 84 16.20 23.04 -7.92
N GLU A 85 17.45 23.51 -7.95
CA GLU A 85 17.83 24.76 -7.30
C GLU A 85 16.98 25.92 -7.82
N GLY A 86 16.56 26.81 -6.91
CA GLY A 86 15.63 27.91 -7.22
C GLY A 86 14.15 27.54 -7.23
N THR A 87 13.78 26.27 -7.00
CA THR A 87 12.37 25.90 -6.79
C THR A 87 11.83 26.60 -5.54
N ASN A 88 10.78 27.41 -5.69
CA ASN A 88 10.10 28.03 -4.56
C ASN A 88 8.96 27.14 -4.06
N SER A 89 9.04 26.69 -2.81
CA SER A 89 7.95 25.92 -2.18
C SER A 89 6.81 26.87 -1.78
N THR A 90 5.83 27.04 -2.66
CA THR A 90 4.62 27.83 -2.38
C THR A 90 3.55 27.03 -1.64
N TRP A 91 3.77 25.72 -1.42
CA TRP A 91 2.80 24.81 -0.86
C TRP A 91 2.86 24.78 0.67
N TYR A 92 2.06 25.63 1.30
CA TYR A 92 1.96 25.72 2.76
C TYR A 92 1.07 24.62 3.36
N ASN A 93 1.62 23.82 4.26
CA ASN A 93 0.85 22.85 5.03
C ASN A 93 0.26 23.52 6.29
N ALA A 94 -1.05 23.77 6.28
CA ALA A 94 -1.74 24.42 7.38
C ALA A 94 -1.72 23.62 8.70
N GLN A 95 -1.64 22.29 8.64
CA GLN A 95 -1.61 21.43 9.83
C GLN A 95 -0.28 21.52 10.57
N PHE A 96 0.84 21.50 9.83
CA PHE A 96 2.19 21.53 10.41
C PHE A 96 2.80 22.92 10.44
N LYS A 97 2.13 23.92 9.87
CA LYS A 97 2.57 25.31 9.76
C LYS A 97 3.91 25.48 9.05
N VAL A 98 4.23 24.61 8.10
CA VAL A 98 5.47 24.63 7.33
C VAL A 98 5.17 24.52 5.84
N PHE A 99 6.02 25.13 5.01
CA PHE A 99 6.03 24.86 3.58
C PHE A 99 6.54 23.44 3.32
N GLU A 100 6.06 22.82 2.25
CA GLU A 100 6.56 21.51 1.84
C GLU A 100 8.07 21.54 1.60
N ALA A 101 8.74 20.47 2.03
CA ALA A 101 10.15 20.29 1.77
C ALA A 101 10.42 20.16 0.26
N LEU A 102 11.66 20.48 -0.13
CA LEU A 102 12.19 20.30 -1.49
C LEU A 102 13.15 19.12 -1.58
N GLU A 103 13.30 18.37 -0.49
CA GLU A 103 14.11 17.17 -0.41
C GLU A 103 13.33 16.08 0.32
N PHE A 104 13.34 14.86 -0.22
CA PHE A 104 12.62 13.73 0.33
C PHE A 104 13.54 12.51 0.41
N LYS A 105 13.80 12.04 1.63
CA LYS A 105 14.58 10.83 1.89
C LYS A 105 13.73 9.58 1.72
N TYR A 106 14.27 8.57 1.05
CA TYR A 106 13.63 7.28 0.83
C TYR A 106 14.57 6.12 1.15
N ASN A 107 14.00 5.05 1.70
CA ASN A 107 14.64 3.76 1.81
C ASN A 107 14.15 2.87 0.64
N VAL A 108 15.02 2.67 -0.34
CA VAL A 108 14.79 1.92 -1.58
C VAL A 108 14.61 0.43 -1.31
N CYS A 109 15.41 -0.15 -0.41
CA CYS A 109 15.30 -1.56 -0.03
C CYS A 109 13.93 -1.87 0.58
N GLU A 110 13.46 -1.02 1.49
CA GLU A 110 12.14 -1.20 2.06
C GLU A 110 11.02 -0.95 1.04
N ALA A 111 11.20 0.03 0.14
CA ALA A 111 10.22 0.31 -0.90
C ALA A 111 10.04 -0.89 -1.85
N VAL A 112 11.12 -1.51 -2.32
CA VAL A 112 11.02 -2.69 -3.22
C VAL A 112 10.37 -3.88 -2.52
N LEU A 113 10.71 -4.14 -1.24
CA LEU A 113 10.06 -5.19 -0.45
C LEU A 113 8.57 -4.93 -0.24
N LEU A 114 8.21 -3.68 0.06
CA LEU A 114 6.83 -3.27 0.29
C LEU A 114 5.97 -3.44 -0.95
N TRP A 115 6.44 -2.95 -2.11
CA TRP A 115 5.62 -2.96 -3.33
C TRP A 115 5.48 -4.35 -3.95
N GLU A 116 6.51 -5.20 -3.86
CA GLU A 116 6.38 -6.61 -4.23
C GLU A 116 5.42 -7.37 -3.30
N GLN A 117 5.40 -7.03 -2.01
CA GLN A 117 4.39 -7.56 -1.10
C GLN A 117 2.96 -7.14 -1.52
N TYR A 118 2.76 -5.89 -1.91
CA TYR A 118 1.45 -5.40 -2.39
C TYR A 118 0.96 -6.16 -3.64
N ARG A 119 1.87 -6.55 -4.54
CA ARG A 119 1.53 -7.37 -5.71
C ARG A 119 1.08 -8.79 -5.38
N ASN A 120 1.34 -9.27 -4.15
CA ASN A 120 1.05 -10.64 -3.72
C ASN A 120 -0.11 -10.73 -2.72
N MET A 121 -0.70 -9.60 -2.32
CA MET A 121 -1.79 -9.54 -1.34
C MET A 121 -3.09 -9.02 -1.95
N THR A 122 -4.20 -9.17 -1.23
CA THR A 122 -5.46 -8.50 -1.58
C THR A 122 -5.65 -7.22 -0.77
N THR A 123 -6.27 -6.22 -1.37
CA THR A 123 -6.60 -4.94 -0.71
C THR A 123 -8.09 -4.81 -0.40
N VAL A 124 -8.90 -5.79 -0.78
CA VAL A 124 -10.33 -5.86 -0.45
C VAL A 124 -10.48 -6.48 0.93
N LEU A 125 -11.28 -5.84 1.79
CA LEU A 125 -11.63 -6.41 3.08
C LEU A 125 -12.58 -7.60 2.88
N THR A 126 -12.24 -8.73 3.48
CA THR A 126 -12.98 -9.99 3.37
C THR A 126 -13.38 -10.51 4.74
N ARG A 127 -14.35 -11.44 4.76
CA ARG A 127 -14.77 -12.13 5.98
C ARG A 127 -13.64 -12.99 6.55
N GLU A 128 -12.95 -13.75 5.72
CA GLU A 128 -11.82 -14.58 6.16
C GLU A 128 -10.71 -13.77 6.86
N TYR A 129 -10.48 -12.52 6.43
CA TYR A 129 -9.54 -11.64 7.11
C TYR A 129 -10.02 -11.29 8.52
N LEU A 130 -11.30 -10.95 8.70
CA LEU A 130 -11.85 -10.62 10.02
C LEU A 130 -11.93 -11.84 10.96
N ASP A 131 -12.19 -13.02 10.40
CA ASP A 131 -12.24 -14.27 11.16
C ASP A 131 -10.86 -14.69 11.67
N VAL A 132 -9.81 -14.51 10.85
CA VAL A 132 -8.44 -14.94 11.18
C VAL A 132 -7.66 -13.88 11.94
N ARG A 133 -7.88 -12.59 11.67
CA ARG A 133 -7.17 -11.49 12.34
C ARG A 133 -7.50 -11.48 13.84
N PRO A 134 -6.49 -11.35 14.74
CA PRO A 134 -6.73 -11.10 16.15
C PRO A 134 -7.60 -9.87 16.34
N ASP A 135 -8.65 -10.03 17.15
CA ASP A 135 -9.69 -9.01 17.39
C ASP A 135 -10.27 -8.43 16.08
N GLY A 136 -10.29 -9.24 15.01
CA GLY A 136 -10.77 -8.82 13.70
C GLY A 136 -12.23 -8.39 13.73
N TRP A 137 -13.10 -9.22 14.31
CA TRP A 137 -14.49 -8.85 14.55
C TRP A 137 -14.64 -7.83 15.68
N LEU A 138 -13.94 -8.01 16.79
CA LEU A 138 -14.14 -7.18 17.99
C LEU A 138 -13.73 -5.72 17.77
N ASP A 139 -12.52 -5.48 17.26
CA ASP A 139 -11.93 -4.15 17.16
C ASP A 139 -11.94 -3.64 15.71
N TYR A 140 -11.45 -4.45 14.76
CA TYR A 140 -11.27 -3.94 13.39
C TYR A 140 -12.60 -3.75 12.65
N ALA A 141 -13.54 -4.70 12.77
CA ALA A 141 -14.86 -4.58 12.15
C ALA A 141 -15.64 -3.39 12.73
N ALA A 142 -15.53 -3.14 14.04
CA ALA A 142 -16.13 -1.98 14.69
C ALA A 142 -15.68 -0.65 14.06
N MET A 143 -14.38 -0.50 13.78
CA MET A 143 -13.83 0.67 13.07
C MET A 143 -14.42 0.88 11.66
N ARG A 144 -15.06 -0.15 11.08
CA ARG A 144 -15.69 -0.09 9.76
C ARG A 144 -17.18 0.22 9.81
N ILE A 145 -17.79 0.34 11.00
CA ILE A 145 -19.22 0.59 11.19
C ILE A 145 -19.39 1.95 11.87
N ALA A 146 -20.05 2.90 11.19
CA ALA A 146 -20.17 4.28 11.66
C ALA A 146 -20.95 4.41 12.98
N GLN A 147 -21.95 3.54 13.18
CA GLN A 147 -22.88 3.58 14.32
C GLN A 147 -22.22 3.18 15.65
N LEU A 148 -21.12 2.42 15.60
CA LEU A 148 -20.40 1.96 16.80
C LEU A 148 -19.33 2.97 17.25
N GLY A 149 -18.92 3.90 16.39
CA GLY A 149 -17.88 4.87 16.76
C GLY A 149 -16.58 4.19 17.20
N ALA A 150 -16.21 4.37 18.48
CA ALA A 150 -15.05 3.72 19.13
C ALA A 150 -15.44 2.52 20.01
N ASP A 151 -16.73 2.15 20.07
CA ASP A 151 -17.19 0.99 20.82
C ASP A 151 -16.90 -0.31 20.06
N LYS A 152 -16.54 -1.36 20.80
CA LYS A 152 -16.19 -2.67 20.25
C LYS A 152 -17.43 -3.44 19.80
N CYS A 153 -17.25 -4.37 18.87
CA CYS A 153 -18.29 -5.32 18.43
C CYS A 153 -18.54 -6.42 19.47
N TYR A 154 -19.09 -6.08 20.64
CA TYR A 154 -19.46 -7.07 21.67
C TYR A 154 -20.58 -8.01 21.20
N ASN A 155 -21.49 -7.50 20.37
CA ASN A 155 -22.51 -8.30 19.69
C ASN A 155 -22.07 -8.58 18.25
N ARG A 156 -21.46 -9.76 18.04
CA ARG A 156 -20.95 -10.20 16.73
C ARG A 156 -22.04 -10.22 15.66
N THR A 157 -23.23 -10.73 15.99
CA THR A 157 -24.35 -10.85 15.03
C THR A 157 -24.74 -9.50 14.44
N LEU A 158 -24.85 -8.46 15.30
CA LEU A 158 -25.16 -7.11 14.84
C LEU A 158 -24.08 -6.55 13.90
N CYS A 159 -22.80 -6.77 14.22
CA CYS A 159 -21.70 -6.33 13.34
C CYS A 159 -21.68 -7.09 12.01
N GLU A 160 -21.99 -8.39 12.03
CA GLU A 160 -22.16 -9.19 10.82
C GLU A 160 -23.29 -8.63 9.94
N GLU A 161 -24.47 -8.30 10.49
CA GLU A 161 -25.57 -7.69 9.72
C GLU A 161 -25.17 -6.39 9.01
N HIS A 162 -24.32 -5.58 9.63
CA HIS A 162 -23.83 -4.33 9.04
C HIS A 162 -22.83 -4.53 7.90
N LEU A 163 -22.03 -5.61 7.93
CA LEU A 163 -20.94 -5.82 6.97
C LEU A 163 -21.27 -6.85 5.89
N ASN A 164 -22.14 -7.83 6.16
CA ASN A 164 -22.43 -8.95 5.26
C ASN A 164 -22.89 -8.51 3.87
N VAL A 165 -23.56 -7.36 3.75
CA VAL A 165 -24.02 -6.78 2.46
C VAL A 165 -22.85 -6.44 1.53
N ILE A 166 -21.65 -6.18 2.05
CA ILE A 166 -20.48 -5.74 1.26
C ILE A 166 -19.18 -6.47 1.55
N LEU A 167 -19.21 -7.46 2.45
CA LEU A 167 -18.05 -8.20 2.89
C LEU A 167 -17.99 -9.55 2.18
N PRO A 168 -17.19 -9.69 1.12
CA PRO A 168 -17.04 -10.96 0.43
C PRO A 168 -16.37 -11.99 1.33
N ALA A 169 -16.69 -13.25 1.06
CA ALA A 169 -16.13 -14.42 1.72
C ALA A 169 -14.59 -14.42 1.77
N LYS A 170 -14.05 -14.25 0.56
CA LYS A 170 -12.68 -14.45 0.14
C LYS A 170 -12.32 -13.35 -0.86
N PRO A 171 -11.04 -13.21 -1.26
CA PRO A 171 -10.65 -12.20 -2.24
C PRO A 171 -11.49 -12.36 -3.52
N PRO A 172 -12.20 -11.30 -3.97
CA PRO A 172 -12.99 -11.36 -5.21
C PRO A 172 -12.12 -11.27 -6.47
N PHE A 173 -10.85 -10.89 -6.32
CA PHE A 173 -9.90 -10.70 -7.41
C PHE A 173 -8.58 -11.40 -7.11
N HIS A 174 -7.83 -11.72 -8.16
CA HIS A 174 -6.57 -12.45 -8.08
C HIS A 174 -5.37 -11.55 -8.44
N PRO A 175 -4.22 -11.74 -7.78
CA PRO A 175 -2.96 -11.19 -8.27
C PRO A 175 -2.71 -11.57 -9.73
N ARG A 176 -2.20 -10.60 -10.52
CA ARG A 176 -1.90 -10.77 -11.95
C ARG A 176 -3.10 -11.17 -12.82
N GLN A 177 -4.32 -10.95 -12.35
CA GLN A 177 -5.54 -11.19 -13.13
C GLN A 177 -5.58 -10.39 -14.43
N PHE A 178 -4.96 -9.21 -14.46
CA PHE A 178 -4.88 -8.33 -15.63
C PHE A 178 -3.42 -8.08 -16.04
N HIS A 179 -3.13 -7.99 -17.34
CA HIS A 179 -1.76 -7.75 -17.79
C HIS A 179 -1.41 -6.28 -17.65
N LYS A 180 -2.20 -5.40 -18.29
CA LYS A 180 -1.94 -3.97 -18.33
C LYS A 180 -3.16 -3.19 -17.83
N CYS A 181 -2.98 -2.36 -16.82
CA CYS A 181 -4.05 -1.58 -16.21
C CYS A 181 -3.77 -0.08 -16.23
N ALA A 182 -4.81 0.72 -16.43
CA ALA A 182 -4.74 2.17 -16.31
C ALA A 182 -5.36 2.63 -14.99
N VAL A 183 -4.67 3.48 -14.23
CA VAL A 183 -5.22 4.22 -13.09
C VAL A 183 -5.37 5.68 -13.50
N VAL A 184 -6.61 6.15 -13.59
CA VAL A 184 -6.94 7.50 -14.05
C VAL A 184 -7.28 8.37 -12.85
N GLY A 185 -6.33 9.21 -12.45
CA GLY A 185 -6.50 10.27 -11.48
C GLY A 185 -7.38 11.41 -12.01
N ASN A 186 -7.50 12.47 -11.21
CA ASN A 186 -8.48 13.51 -11.45
C ASN A 186 -7.89 14.83 -11.94
N SER A 187 -6.57 14.94 -12.16
CA SER A 187 -5.91 16.21 -12.53
C SER A 187 -6.53 16.84 -13.78
N GLY A 188 -6.62 18.18 -13.79
CA GLY A 188 -7.01 18.94 -14.97
C GLY A 188 -6.01 18.83 -16.12
N ASP A 189 -4.77 18.38 -15.86
CA ASP A 189 -3.75 18.16 -16.88
C ASP A 189 -4.17 17.13 -17.94
N LEU A 190 -5.10 16.23 -17.61
CA LEU A 190 -5.67 15.29 -18.58
C LEU A 190 -6.29 15.98 -19.79
N LEU A 191 -6.74 17.24 -19.67
CA LEU A 191 -7.35 17.98 -20.79
C LEU A 191 -6.32 18.52 -21.80
N LYS A 192 -5.01 18.34 -21.54
CA LYS A 192 -3.93 18.84 -22.41
C LYS A 192 -3.50 17.82 -23.47
N THR A 193 -3.84 16.55 -23.30
CA THR A 193 -3.42 15.44 -24.16
C THR A 193 -4.53 14.41 -24.30
N GLU A 194 -4.77 13.91 -25.51
CA GLU A 194 -5.84 12.97 -25.81
C GLU A 194 -5.45 11.52 -25.48
N PHE A 195 -5.40 11.20 -24.17
CA PHE A 195 -5.09 9.85 -23.70
C PHE A 195 -6.26 8.86 -23.80
N GLY A 196 -7.42 9.28 -24.32
CA GLY A 196 -8.66 8.50 -24.22
C GLY A 196 -8.58 7.10 -24.81
N GLU A 197 -8.09 6.99 -26.06
CA GLU A 197 -7.94 5.69 -26.74
C GLU A 197 -6.88 4.81 -26.07
N GLU A 198 -5.77 5.42 -25.65
CA GLU A 198 -4.69 4.72 -24.94
C GLU A 198 -5.19 4.14 -23.61
N ILE A 199 -5.92 4.93 -22.81
CA ILE A 199 -6.53 4.48 -21.55
C ILE A 199 -7.49 3.31 -21.81
N ASP A 200 -8.37 3.43 -22.81
CA ASP A 200 -9.38 2.40 -23.10
C ASP A 200 -8.78 1.09 -23.65
N SER A 201 -7.54 1.14 -24.19
CA SER A 201 -6.80 -0.03 -24.66
C SER A 201 -6.30 -0.98 -23.56
N HIS A 202 -6.31 -0.53 -22.29
CA HIS A 202 -5.85 -1.34 -21.15
C HIS A 202 -6.83 -2.47 -20.85
N ASP A 203 -6.37 -3.56 -20.22
CA ASP A 203 -7.24 -4.68 -19.83
C ASP A 203 -8.29 -4.27 -18.80
N ALA A 204 -7.89 -3.44 -17.84
CA ALA A 204 -8.77 -2.87 -16.82
C ALA A 204 -8.44 -1.39 -16.53
N VAL A 205 -9.48 -0.59 -16.29
CA VAL A 205 -9.37 0.83 -15.96
C VAL A 205 -9.94 1.13 -14.57
N PHE A 206 -9.10 1.76 -13.74
CA PHE A 206 -9.40 2.19 -12.38
C PHE A 206 -9.59 3.70 -12.33
N ARG A 207 -10.69 4.16 -11.73
CA ARG A 207 -11.05 5.58 -11.63
C ARG A 207 -11.35 5.99 -10.19
N ASP A 208 -11.35 7.30 -9.94
CA ASP A 208 -11.43 7.84 -8.58
C ASP A 208 -12.61 8.78 -8.35
N ASN A 209 -13.36 8.50 -7.28
CA ASN A 209 -14.39 9.39 -6.74
C ASN A 209 -15.44 9.81 -7.80
N GLU A 210 -15.78 11.08 -7.89
CA GLU A 210 -16.82 11.61 -8.79
C GLU A 210 -16.35 11.91 -10.22
N ALA A 211 -15.18 11.39 -10.62
CA ALA A 211 -14.64 11.51 -11.98
C ALA A 211 -15.68 11.12 -13.04
N PRO A 212 -16.20 12.06 -13.84
CA PRO A 212 -17.20 11.75 -14.86
C PRO A 212 -16.56 11.01 -16.03
N VAL A 213 -17.29 10.02 -16.54
CA VAL A 213 -16.93 9.28 -17.75
C VAL A 213 -18.09 9.45 -18.72
N ASN A 214 -17.92 10.40 -19.64
CA ASN A 214 -18.94 10.85 -20.59
C ASN A 214 -18.29 11.38 -21.87
N GLU A 215 -19.10 11.64 -22.90
CA GLU A 215 -18.64 12.09 -24.23
C GLU A 215 -17.79 13.35 -24.17
N LYS A 216 -18.10 14.30 -23.28
CA LYS A 216 -17.36 15.56 -23.13
C LYS A 216 -15.87 15.33 -22.85
N TYR A 217 -15.52 14.33 -22.06
CA TYR A 217 -14.14 14.04 -21.67
C TYR A 217 -13.56 12.79 -22.32
N ALA A 218 -14.35 12.03 -23.10
CA ALA A 218 -13.98 10.73 -23.65
C ALA A 218 -12.64 10.75 -24.39
N LYS A 219 -12.39 11.75 -25.23
CA LYS A 219 -11.11 11.88 -25.96
C LYS A 219 -9.88 12.05 -25.06
N TYR A 220 -10.05 12.56 -23.84
CA TYR A 220 -8.97 12.82 -22.89
C TYR A 220 -8.78 11.70 -21.88
N VAL A 221 -9.88 11.12 -21.40
CA VAL A 221 -9.87 10.21 -20.25
C VAL A 221 -10.47 8.84 -20.54
N GLY A 222 -10.95 8.59 -21.76
CA GLY A 222 -11.57 7.34 -22.18
C GLY A 222 -12.99 7.17 -21.64
N VAL A 223 -13.67 6.11 -22.09
CA VAL A 223 -15.00 5.70 -21.62
C VAL A 223 -15.00 4.40 -20.82
N LYS A 224 -13.90 3.63 -20.85
CA LYS A 224 -13.77 2.36 -20.13
C LYS A 224 -13.69 2.58 -18.62
N ARG A 225 -14.43 1.79 -17.85
CA ARG A 225 -14.53 1.89 -16.40
C ARG A 225 -14.84 0.52 -15.82
N ASP A 226 -13.86 -0.11 -15.20
CA ASP A 226 -14.01 -1.44 -14.60
C ASP A 226 -14.07 -1.35 -13.08
N PHE A 227 -13.26 -0.46 -12.50
CA PHE A 227 -13.18 -0.26 -11.07
C PHE A 227 -13.22 1.22 -10.72
N ARG A 228 -13.89 1.54 -9.62
CA ARG A 228 -13.89 2.87 -9.05
C ARG A 228 -13.66 2.87 -7.57
N LEU A 229 -12.60 3.55 -7.14
CA LEU A 229 -12.33 3.76 -5.72
C LEU A 229 -12.95 5.07 -5.25
N VAL A 230 -13.75 5.01 -4.19
CA VAL A 230 -14.50 6.16 -3.67
C VAL A 230 -14.25 6.33 -2.17
N VAL A 231 -13.87 7.54 -1.77
CA VAL A 231 -13.69 7.87 -0.34
C VAL A 231 -15.02 8.18 0.35
N ARG A 232 -15.03 8.12 1.69
CA ARG A 232 -16.21 8.38 2.53
C ARG A 232 -17.09 9.56 2.10
N GLY A 233 -16.50 10.71 1.78
CA GLY A 233 -17.25 11.91 1.38
C GLY A 233 -18.05 11.73 0.08
N ALA A 234 -17.43 11.08 -0.91
CA ALA A 234 -18.01 10.84 -2.22
C ALA A 234 -18.96 9.63 -2.24
N ALA A 235 -18.78 8.69 -1.32
CA ALA A 235 -19.57 7.45 -1.27
C ALA A 235 -21.07 7.70 -1.05
N ARG A 236 -21.46 8.84 -0.46
CA ARG A 236 -22.87 9.26 -0.34
C ARG A 236 -23.56 9.45 -1.69
N ASN A 237 -22.80 9.68 -2.76
CA ASN A 237 -23.30 9.89 -4.12
C ASN A 237 -23.11 8.66 -5.02
N MET A 238 -22.87 7.47 -4.46
CA MET A 238 -22.55 6.26 -5.22
C MET A 238 -23.53 5.92 -6.35
N ILE A 239 -24.84 6.10 -6.12
CA ILE A 239 -25.88 5.82 -7.13
C ILE A 239 -25.69 6.74 -8.34
N LYS A 240 -25.42 8.03 -8.10
CA LYS A 240 -25.16 9.00 -9.16
C LYS A 240 -23.85 8.70 -9.89
N ILE A 241 -22.82 8.29 -9.15
CA ILE A 241 -21.51 7.94 -9.71
C ILE A 241 -21.61 6.75 -10.66
N LEU A 242 -22.40 5.74 -10.32
CA LEU A 242 -22.61 4.53 -11.11
C LEU A 242 -23.73 4.67 -12.16
N ASN A 243 -24.40 5.82 -12.24
CA ASN A 243 -25.48 6.02 -13.20
C ASN A 243 -24.96 5.88 -14.64
N GLY A 244 -25.60 5.03 -15.45
CA GLY A 244 -25.16 4.70 -16.81
C GLY A 244 -23.95 3.76 -16.86
N SER A 245 -23.68 3.03 -15.78
CA SER A 245 -22.57 2.08 -15.69
C SER A 245 -23.05 0.74 -15.16
N ASP A 246 -23.15 -0.27 -16.02
CA ASP A 246 -23.65 -1.60 -15.65
C ASP A 246 -22.53 -2.59 -15.27
N ASN A 247 -21.27 -2.15 -15.37
CA ASN A 247 -20.08 -2.99 -15.30
C ASN A 247 -18.99 -2.46 -14.35
N GLU A 248 -19.22 -1.36 -13.64
CA GLU A 248 -18.19 -0.73 -12.81
C GLU A 248 -18.31 -1.19 -11.36
N VAL A 249 -17.28 -1.89 -10.87
CA VAL A 249 -17.18 -2.26 -9.46
C VAL A 249 -16.84 -1.04 -8.64
N LEU A 250 -17.61 -0.86 -7.57
CA LEU A 250 -17.34 0.19 -6.60
C LEU A 250 -16.53 -0.36 -5.43
N ILE A 251 -15.36 0.21 -5.19
CA ILE A 251 -14.59 -0.04 -3.99
C ILE A 251 -14.69 1.21 -3.13
N ILE A 252 -15.10 1.07 -1.87
CA ILE A 252 -15.27 2.21 -0.97
C ILE A 252 -14.24 2.18 0.16
N LYS A 253 -13.58 3.30 0.37
CA LYS A 253 -12.77 3.58 1.55
C LYS A 253 -13.62 4.40 2.53
N SER A 254 -14.57 3.74 3.16
CA SER A 254 -15.57 4.33 4.07
C SER A 254 -15.92 3.39 5.22
N VAL A 255 -16.73 3.92 6.13
CA VAL A 255 -17.49 3.17 7.14
C VAL A 255 -18.92 2.91 6.64
N THR A 256 -19.53 1.81 7.07
CA THR A 256 -20.90 1.41 6.75
C THR A 256 -21.90 1.94 7.77
N HIS A 257 -23.15 2.09 7.36
CA HIS A 257 -24.31 2.41 8.21
C HIS A 257 -25.57 1.87 7.53
N ARG A 258 -26.70 1.78 8.24
CA ARG A 258 -27.94 1.16 7.70
C ARG A 258 -28.38 1.79 6.38
N ASP A 259 -28.46 3.12 6.30
CA ASP A 259 -28.87 3.82 5.07
C ASP A 259 -27.93 3.53 3.89
N PHE A 260 -26.65 3.36 4.18
CA PHE A 260 -25.65 3.01 3.19
C PHE A 260 -25.84 1.60 2.65
N ASN A 261 -26.16 0.65 3.54
CA ASN A 261 -26.48 -0.71 3.15
C ASN A 261 -27.75 -0.74 2.29
N GLU A 262 -28.77 0.07 2.61
CA GLU A 262 -29.97 0.21 1.78
C GLU A 262 -29.67 0.82 0.40
N MET A 263 -28.75 1.78 0.31
CA MET A 263 -28.29 2.29 -0.99
C MET A 263 -27.59 1.19 -1.80
N ILE A 264 -26.69 0.42 -1.18
CA ILE A 264 -25.96 -0.66 -1.85
C ILE A 264 -26.90 -1.73 -2.39
N LYS A 265 -27.94 -2.10 -1.65
CA LYS A 265 -28.95 -3.07 -2.11
C LYS A 265 -29.67 -2.66 -3.39
N ARG A 266 -29.70 -1.35 -3.71
CA ARG A 266 -30.30 -0.80 -4.94
C ARG A 266 -29.31 -0.74 -6.11
N ILE A 267 -28.02 -0.98 -5.87
CA ILE A 267 -26.98 -0.92 -6.89
C ILE A 267 -26.81 -2.32 -7.49
N PRO A 268 -26.94 -2.47 -8.81
CA PRO A 268 -26.74 -3.77 -9.47
C PRO A 268 -25.27 -4.21 -9.45
N ASN A 269 -24.34 -3.26 -9.44
CA ASN A 269 -22.91 -3.53 -9.49
C ASN A 269 -22.35 -3.95 -8.11
N PRO A 270 -21.29 -4.77 -8.08
CA PRO A 270 -20.63 -5.12 -6.82
C PRO A 270 -20.09 -3.89 -6.09
N VAL A 271 -20.24 -3.89 -4.76
CA VAL A 271 -19.67 -2.89 -3.85
C VAL A 271 -18.82 -3.59 -2.79
N TYR A 272 -17.55 -3.22 -2.70
CA TYR A 272 -16.59 -3.80 -1.75
C TYR A 272 -15.98 -2.75 -0.83
N LEU A 273 -15.60 -3.18 0.38
CA LEU A 273 -14.79 -2.37 1.27
C LEU A 273 -13.31 -2.46 0.89
N PHE A 274 -12.67 -1.31 0.70
CA PHE A 274 -11.22 -1.24 0.71
C PHE A 274 -10.73 -1.47 2.15
N GLN A 275 -9.80 -2.41 2.33
CA GLN A 275 -9.20 -2.69 3.64
C GLN A 275 -8.55 -1.43 4.23
N GLY A 276 -7.97 -0.57 3.41
CA GLY A 276 -7.66 0.81 3.81
C GLY A 276 -6.47 0.94 4.75
N ILE A 277 -5.49 0.07 4.59
CA ILE A 277 -4.23 0.10 5.32
C ILE A 277 -3.50 1.42 5.02
N VAL A 278 -3.04 2.12 6.06
CA VAL A 278 -2.41 3.43 5.90
C VAL A 278 -0.90 3.27 5.68
N LEU A 279 -0.44 3.62 4.47
CA LEU A 279 0.96 3.89 4.21
C LEU A 279 1.28 5.29 4.74
N ARG A 280 2.15 5.38 5.74
CA ARG A 280 2.66 6.68 6.25
C ARG A 280 3.82 7.20 5.41
N ARG A 281 4.26 6.43 4.41
CA ARG A 281 5.42 6.71 3.56
C ARG A 281 4.93 7.17 2.18
N GLY A 282 5.35 8.36 1.76
CA GLY A 282 5.12 8.86 0.40
C GLY A 282 3.81 9.63 0.18
N ALA A 283 3.25 9.48 -1.02
CA ALA A 283 2.09 10.22 -1.48
C ALA A 283 0.80 9.84 -0.72
N LYS A 284 -0.06 10.83 -0.51
CA LYS A 284 -1.36 10.66 0.16
C LYS A 284 -2.48 10.94 -0.83
N GLY A 285 -3.61 10.23 -0.67
CA GLY A 285 -4.83 10.50 -1.44
C GLY A 285 -5.52 9.23 -1.93
N THR A 286 -6.63 9.40 -2.63
CA THR A 286 -7.36 8.28 -3.26
C THR A 286 -6.52 7.64 -4.37
N GLY A 287 -5.83 8.43 -5.19
CA GLY A 287 -5.04 7.91 -6.30
C GLY A 287 -3.98 6.90 -5.88
N MET A 288 -3.30 7.13 -4.75
CA MET A 288 -2.34 6.15 -4.21
C MET A 288 -3.02 4.84 -3.79
N LYS A 289 -4.24 4.91 -3.24
CA LYS A 289 -5.02 3.72 -2.88
C LYS A 289 -5.51 2.97 -4.12
N SER A 290 -5.78 3.68 -5.21
CA SER A 290 -6.14 3.07 -6.50
C SER A 290 -4.95 2.42 -7.18
N ILE A 291 -3.74 2.99 -7.03
CA ILE A 291 -2.49 2.33 -7.42
C ILE A 291 -2.27 1.06 -6.59
N GLU A 292 -2.44 1.10 -5.27
CA GLU A 292 -2.35 -0.10 -4.41
C GLU A 292 -3.34 -1.19 -4.84
N LEU A 293 -4.59 -0.82 -5.15
CA LEU A 293 -5.59 -1.74 -5.66
C LEU A 293 -5.18 -2.33 -7.01
N ALA A 294 -4.77 -1.50 -7.98
CA ALA A 294 -4.36 -1.97 -9.29
C ALA A 294 -3.13 -2.88 -9.21
N LEU A 295 -2.12 -2.55 -8.39
CA LEU A 295 -0.94 -3.39 -8.20
C LEU A 295 -1.27 -4.77 -7.59
N SER A 296 -2.34 -4.87 -6.79
CA SER A 296 -2.81 -6.16 -6.26
C SER A 296 -3.46 -7.07 -7.30
N MET A 297 -3.67 -6.58 -8.52
CA MET A 297 -4.45 -7.25 -9.57
C MET A 297 -3.74 -7.28 -10.93
N CYS A 298 -2.76 -6.41 -11.17
CA CYS A 298 -2.19 -6.13 -12.48
C CYS A 298 -0.67 -6.36 -12.53
N ASP A 299 -0.15 -6.85 -13.65
CA ASP A 299 1.31 -6.93 -13.86
C ASP A 299 1.90 -5.53 -14.10
N ILE A 300 1.29 -4.76 -15.00
CA ILE A 300 1.72 -3.41 -15.40
C ILE A 300 0.63 -2.41 -15.02
N VAL A 301 1.05 -1.30 -14.39
CA VAL A 301 0.15 -0.21 -13.98
C VAL A 301 0.64 1.10 -14.57
N ASP A 302 -0.14 1.64 -15.49
CA ASP A 302 0.06 2.95 -16.11
C ASP A 302 -0.83 3.97 -15.39
N ILE A 303 -0.27 5.12 -15.02
CA ILE A 303 -0.99 6.15 -14.27
C ILE A 303 -1.17 7.42 -15.12
N TYR A 304 -2.36 7.98 -15.09
CA TYR A 304 -2.76 9.18 -15.84
C TYR A 304 -3.40 10.20 -14.91
N GLY A 305 -3.19 11.49 -15.14
CA GLY A 305 -3.88 12.53 -14.37
C GLY A 305 -3.46 12.63 -12.90
N PHE A 306 -2.20 12.29 -12.63
CA PHE A 306 -1.52 12.56 -11.38
C PHE A 306 -0.63 13.79 -11.54
N THR A 307 -0.60 14.67 -10.53
CA THR A 307 0.18 15.90 -10.56
C THR A 307 1.69 15.62 -10.44
N VAL A 308 2.32 15.30 -11.57
CA VAL A 308 3.73 14.86 -11.67
C VAL A 308 4.60 15.81 -12.51
N ASP A 309 3.97 16.58 -13.40
CA ASP A 309 4.65 17.58 -14.22
C ASP A 309 4.96 18.83 -13.37
N PRO A 310 6.09 19.52 -13.61
CA PRO A 310 6.40 20.79 -12.94
C PRO A 310 5.44 21.93 -13.35
N GLY A 311 5.41 22.99 -12.55
CA GLY A 311 4.76 24.27 -12.93
C GLY A 311 3.29 24.41 -12.56
N TYR A 312 2.68 23.45 -11.86
CA TYR A 312 1.32 23.61 -11.35
C TYR A 312 1.29 24.57 -10.15
N THR A 313 0.37 25.52 -10.18
CA THR A 313 0.12 26.49 -9.11
C THR A 313 -1.10 26.12 -8.27
N GLU A 314 -2.00 25.30 -8.81
CA GLU A 314 -3.26 24.91 -8.18
C GLU A 314 -3.61 23.44 -8.47
N TRP A 315 -4.41 22.83 -7.60
CA TRP A 315 -4.97 21.51 -7.90
C TRP A 315 -6.26 21.65 -8.71
N THR A 316 -6.15 21.44 -10.01
CA THR A 316 -7.31 21.40 -10.90
C THR A 316 -7.86 19.98 -10.99
N ARG A 317 -9.18 19.87 -11.15
CA ARG A 317 -9.79 18.63 -11.62
C ARG A 317 -10.34 18.85 -13.01
N TYR A 318 -10.23 17.87 -13.91
CA TYR A 318 -10.70 18.04 -15.29
C TYR A 318 -12.22 18.30 -15.42
N PHE A 319 -12.96 18.14 -14.32
CA PHE A 319 -14.41 18.30 -14.26
C PHE A 319 -14.89 19.30 -13.20
N SER A 320 -14.00 20.03 -12.52
CA SER A 320 -14.40 21.02 -11.53
C SER A 320 -13.46 22.21 -11.45
N THR A 321 -13.91 23.26 -10.77
CA THR A 321 -13.06 24.38 -10.38
C THR A 321 -11.85 23.91 -9.55
N PRO A 322 -10.75 24.67 -9.57
CA PRO A 322 -9.56 24.39 -8.78
C PRO A 322 -9.87 24.28 -7.28
N ARG A 323 -9.09 23.46 -6.60
CA ARG A 323 -9.10 23.32 -5.14
C ARG A 323 -7.69 23.53 -4.60
N LYS A 324 -7.59 23.87 -3.31
CA LYS A 324 -6.33 23.71 -2.59
C LYS A 324 -6.14 22.23 -2.27
N GLY A 325 -5.15 21.59 -2.87
CA GLY A 325 -4.82 20.19 -2.58
C GLY A 325 -3.77 20.04 -1.49
N HIS A 326 -3.42 18.78 -1.20
CA HIS A 326 -2.50 18.43 -0.13
C HIS A 326 -1.19 17.89 -0.70
N ASN A 327 -0.08 18.42 -0.21
CA ASN A 327 1.28 17.90 -0.38
C ASN A 327 1.72 17.48 -1.81
N PRO A 328 1.53 18.30 -2.86
CA PRO A 328 1.86 17.88 -4.23
C PRO A 328 3.36 17.64 -4.48
N LEU A 329 4.28 18.34 -3.80
CA LEU A 329 5.72 18.13 -4.02
C LEU A 329 6.16 16.76 -3.50
N GLN A 330 5.68 16.38 -2.31
CA GLN A 330 5.88 15.03 -1.77
C GLN A 330 5.29 13.96 -2.69
N GLY A 331 4.09 14.22 -3.23
CA GLY A 331 3.44 13.33 -4.19
C GLY A 331 4.30 13.11 -5.42
N ARG A 332 4.71 14.19 -6.10
CA ARG A 332 5.55 14.15 -7.30
C ARG A 332 6.86 13.39 -7.09
N ALA A 333 7.60 13.69 -6.03
CA ALA A 333 8.83 12.98 -5.71
C ALA A 333 8.57 11.47 -5.50
N TYR A 334 7.50 11.12 -4.80
CA TYR A 334 7.17 9.73 -4.54
C TYR A 334 6.75 8.96 -5.80
N TYR A 335 5.87 9.53 -6.64
CA TYR A 335 5.50 8.88 -7.91
C TYR A 335 6.72 8.67 -8.79
N GLN A 336 7.65 9.65 -8.84
CA GLN A 336 8.90 9.51 -9.59
C GLN A 336 9.77 8.36 -9.05
N LEU A 337 9.87 8.22 -7.72
CA LEU A 337 10.53 7.07 -7.11
C LEU A 337 9.86 5.77 -7.56
N LEU A 338 8.53 5.66 -7.49
CA LEU A 338 7.82 4.43 -7.87
C LEU A 338 8.02 4.07 -9.34
N GLU A 339 8.06 5.05 -10.25
CA GLU A 339 8.39 4.82 -11.66
C GLU A 339 9.80 4.24 -11.79
N CYS A 340 10.77 4.84 -11.10
CA CYS A 340 12.17 4.42 -11.17
C CYS A 340 12.50 3.16 -10.37
N LEU A 341 11.57 2.66 -9.55
CA LEU A 341 11.61 1.33 -8.97
C LEU A 341 10.92 0.26 -9.85
N GLY A 342 10.35 0.66 -10.99
CA GLY A 342 9.60 -0.24 -11.88
C GLY A 342 8.22 -0.64 -11.33
N VAL A 343 7.67 0.11 -10.39
CA VAL A 343 6.37 -0.18 -9.77
C VAL A 343 5.22 0.28 -10.68
N ILE A 344 5.34 1.48 -11.25
CA ILE A 344 4.33 2.11 -12.10
C ILE A 344 4.97 2.75 -13.34
N ARG A 345 4.15 3.11 -14.32
CA ARG A 345 4.52 3.93 -15.47
C ARG A 345 3.74 5.23 -15.45
N ILE A 346 4.40 6.35 -15.69
CA ILE A 346 3.78 7.67 -15.56
C ILE A 346 3.52 8.26 -16.94
N HIS A 347 2.24 8.52 -17.23
CA HIS A 347 1.78 9.19 -18.43
C HIS A 347 1.29 10.59 -18.06
N SER A 348 1.88 11.61 -18.69
CA SER A 348 1.55 13.02 -18.44
C SER A 348 1.73 13.85 -19.70
N PRO A 349 1.13 15.04 -19.80
CA PRO A 349 1.26 15.89 -20.99
C PRO A 349 2.71 16.19 -21.38
N MET A 350 3.59 16.52 -20.43
CA MET A 350 5.00 16.77 -20.75
C MET A 350 5.77 15.52 -21.20
N ARG A 351 5.30 14.33 -20.83
CA ARG A 351 5.90 13.04 -21.21
C ARG A 351 5.37 12.53 -22.55
N SER A 352 4.11 12.81 -22.88
CA SER A 352 3.47 12.40 -24.14
C SER A 352 4.16 12.91 -25.40
N GLN A 353 4.94 13.99 -25.27
CA GLN A 353 5.74 14.55 -26.37
C GLN A 353 7.00 13.74 -26.67
N ARG A 354 7.35 12.75 -25.85
CA ARG A 354 8.54 11.92 -25.99
C ARG A 354 8.15 10.55 -26.53
N LYS A 355 9.02 9.93 -27.34
CA LYS A 355 8.88 8.49 -27.62
C LYS A 355 9.07 7.76 -26.29
N GLU A 356 8.10 6.94 -25.91
CA GLU A 356 8.19 6.16 -24.68
C GLU A 356 9.27 5.09 -24.80
N ASP A 357 10.43 5.38 -24.24
CA ASP A 357 11.47 4.39 -23.98
C ASP A 357 11.50 4.09 -22.48
N TRP A 358 11.22 2.84 -22.15
CA TRP A 358 11.23 2.31 -20.79
C TRP A 358 12.58 1.67 -20.41
N SER A 359 13.60 1.76 -21.28
CA SER A 359 14.94 1.22 -21.06
C SER A 359 15.64 1.78 -19.82
N SER A 360 15.32 3.03 -19.43
CA SER A 360 15.90 3.68 -18.27
C SER A 360 15.26 3.25 -16.94
N VAL A 361 14.20 2.44 -16.96
CA VAL A 361 13.59 1.87 -15.74
C VAL A 361 14.25 0.51 -15.46
N PRO A 362 14.57 0.16 -14.20
CA PRO A 362 15.19 -1.12 -13.88
C PRO A 362 14.43 -2.32 -14.46
N SER A 363 15.16 -3.29 -15.00
CA SER A 363 14.56 -4.51 -15.55
C SER A 363 13.93 -5.37 -14.45
N ARG A 364 12.98 -6.23 -14.82
CA ARG A 364 12.34 -7.16 -13.88
C ARG A 364 13.36 -8.09 -13.19
N GLU A 365 14.40 -8.49 -13.90
CA GLU A 365 15.49 -9.30 -13.35
C GLU A 365 16.28 -8.51 -12.29
N MET A 366 16.64 -7.26 -12.59
CA MET A 366 17.33 -6.39 -11.64
C MET A 366 16.48 -6.14 -10.38
N ILE A 367 15.19 -5.85 -10.55
CA ILE A 367 14.24 -5.68 -9.43
C ILE A 367 14.16 -6.96 -8.60
N SER A 368 14.08 -8.14 -9.23
CA SER A 368 14.04 -9.42 -8.53
C SER A 368 15.32 -9.68 -7.71
N ARG A 369 16.49 -9.39 -8.29
CA ARG A 369 17.78 -9.53 -7.57
C ARG A 369 17.87 -8.55 -6.40
N ALA A 370 17.49 -7.30 -6.62
CA ALA A 370 17.45 -6.27 -5.57
C ALA A 370 16.47 -6.63 -4.45
N HIS A 371 15.29 -7.16 -4.78
CA HIS A 371 14.32 -7.65 -3.80
C HIS A 371 14.91 -8.79 -2.94
N THR A 372 15.55 -9.78 -3.55
CA THR A 372 16.19 -10.88 -2.82
C THR A 372 17.33 -10.40 -1.92
N ALA A 373 18.19 -9.51 -2.41
CA ALA A 373 19.27 -8.92 -1.62
C ALA A 373 18.71 -8.08 -0.44
N ALA A 374 17.69 -7.26 -0.69
CA ALA A 374 17.02 -6.46 0.33
C ALA A 374 16.38 -7.34 1.42
N LEU A 375 15.79 -8.48 1.04
CA LEU A 375 15.19 -9.43 1.99
C LEU A 375 16.24 -10.10 2.89
N ARG A 376 17.42 -10.45 2.33
CA ARG A 376 18.53 -11.00 3.12
C ARG A 376 19.09 -9.96 4.08
N LEU A 377 19.26 -8.73 3.60
CA LEU A 377 19.69 -7.59 4.40
C LEU A 377 18.73 -7.35 5.58
N GLU A 378 17.43 -7.27 5.33
CA GLU A 378 16.41 -7.04 6.36
C GLU A 378 16.44 -8.14 7.44
N ARG A 379 16.55 -9.42 7.03
CA ARG A 379 16.70 -10.56 7.95
C ARG A 379 17.98 -10.52 8.78
N SER A 380 19.09 -10.05 8.19
CA SER A 380 20.37 -9.93 8.90
C SER A 380 20.34 -8.88 10.01
N GLN A 381 19.49 -7.86 9.85
CA GLN A 381 19.32 -6.76 10.80
C GLN A 381 18.30 -7.08 11.92
N GLN A 382 17.51 -8.15 11.80
CA GLN A 382 16.56 -8.55 12.83
C GLN A 382 17.26 -9.16 14.06
N PRO A 383 16.89 -8.75 15.30
CA PRO A 383 17.38 -9.37 16.53
C PRO A 383 17.22 -10.89 16.55
N THR A 384 18.17 -11.60 17.15
CA THR A 384 18.14 -13.09 17.27
C THR A 384 16.89 -13.62 18.00
N SER A 385 16.28 -12.82 18.89
CA SER A 385 15.01 -13.12 19.56
C SER A 385 13.77 -12.97 18.66
N SER A 386 13.91 -12.31 17.51
CA SER A 386 12.88 -12.11 16.49
C SER A 386 13.14 -12.88 15.19
N LYS A 387 14.24 -13.65 15.10
CA LYS A 387 14.49 -14.57 13.99
C LYS A 387 13.40 -15.63 14.00
N ARG A 388 12.34 -15.42 13.21
CA ARG A 388 11.26 -16.38 13.03
C ARG A 388 11.83 -17.61 12.31
N ASP A 389 11.42 -18.78 12.74
CA ASP A 389 11.74 -20.08 12.13
C ASP A 389 11.10 -20.28 10.73
N GLY A 390 10.37 -19.27 10.25
CA GLY A 390 9.73 -19.25 8.94
C GLY A 390 10.70 -18.99 7.79
N SER A 391 11.59 -19.94 7.53
CA SER A 391 12.39 -19.95 6.30
C SER A 391 11.50 -20.24 5.09
N GLY A 392 11.00 -19.20 4.41
CA GLY A 392 10.21 -19.38 3.20
C GLY A 392 9.44 -18.14 2.72
N GLN A 393 8.69 -18.30 1.64
CA GLN A 393 7.88 -17.25 0.99
C GLN A 393 6.78 -16.64 1.89
N PHE A 394 6.51 -17.25 3.05
CA PHE A 394 5.52 -16.84 4.02
C PHE A 394 6.11 -16.36 5.35
N GLY A 395 7.42 -16.06 5.41
CA GLY A 395 8.07 -15.61 6.65
C GLY A 395 7.44 -14.33 7.25
N ASN A 396 6.77 -13.52 6.42
CA ASN A 396 6.08 -12.29 6.84
C ASN A 396 4.64 -12.54 7.35
N CYS A 397 4.12 -13.77 7.24
CA CYS A 397 2.84 -14.17 7.80
C CYS A 397 2.97 -14.31 9.32
N LYS A 398 2.38 -13.36 10.05
CA LYS A 398 2.37 -13.36 11.52
C LYS A 398 1.16 -14.09 12.10
N VAL A 399 0.05 -14.04 11.38
CA VAL A 399 -1.21 -14.66 11.76
C VAL A 399 -1.62 -15.61 10.66
N TRP A 400 -2.03 -16.82 11.05
CA TRP A 400 -2.47 -17.86 10.14
C TRP A 400 -3.89 -18.32 10.45
N GLY A 401 -4.61 -18.69 9.40
CA GLY A 401 -5.86 -19.42 9.49
C GLY A 401 -6.06 -20.34 8.28
N ASP A 402 -6.96 -21.29 8.41
CA ASP A 402 -7.31 -22.26 7.38
C ASP A 402 -8.76 -22.06 6.95
N ALA A 403 -8.99 -22.07 5.64
CA ALA A 403 -10.34 -21.95 5.10
C ALA A 403 -11.06 -23.31 5.17
N ASP A 404 -12.01 -23.46 6.10
CA ASP A 404 -12.83 -24.67 6.22
C ASP A 404 -13.96 -24.69 5.16
N PRO A 405 -14.00 -25.69 4.25
CA PRO A 405 -15.06 -25.82 3.26
C PRO A 405 -16.41 -26.34 3.81
N THR A 406 -16.48 -26.76 5.08
CA THR A 406 -17.62 -27.50 5.65
C THR A 406 -18.18 -26.99 6.98
N LYS A 407 -17.40 -26.41 7.92
CA LYS A 407 -17.90 -25.97 9.26
C LYS A 407 -17.19 -24.73 9.87
N GLY A 408 -17.21 -23.57 9.21
CA GLY A 408 -16.82 -22.25 9.78
C GLY A 408 -15.34 -22.13 10.26
N PRO A 409 -14.83 -20.94 10.65
CA PRO A 409 -15.16 -19.57 10.26
C PRO A 409 -14.34 -19.17 9.02
N VAL A 410 -14.54 -19.84 7.89
CA VAL A 410 -14.22 -19.30 6.55
C VAL A 410 -15.28 -19.78 5.57
N SER A 411 -16.55 -19.74 6.00
CA SER A 411 -17.69 -19.77 5.09
C SER A 411 -18.01 -18.34 4.70
N GLY A 412 -18.21 -18.13 3.41
CA GLY A 412 -18.50 -16.82 2.88
C GLY A 412 -19.73 -16.17 3.45
N SER A 413 -19.82 -14.83 3.37
CA SER A 413 -21.11 -14.15 3.55
C SER A 413 -22.13 -14.88 2.66
N PRO A 414 -23.23 -15.43 3.21
CA PRO A 414 -24.29 -16.02 2.41
C PRO A 414 -24.90 -14.97 1.46
N ASP A 415 -24.76 -13.70 1.82
CA ASP A 415 -25.18 -12.54 1.04
C ASP A 415 -24.12 -12.08 0.03
N MET A 416 -23.60 -13.03 -0.76
CA MET A 416 -23.35 -12.70 -2.16
C MET A 416 -24.72 -12.49 -2.79
N SER A 417 -25.32 -11.31 -2.56
CA SER A 417 -26.70 -11.02 -2.98
C SER A 417 -26.94 -11.54 -4.38
N GLU A 418 -28.10 -12.14 -4.63
CA GLU A 418 -28.44 -12.67 -5.96
C GLU A 418 -28.24 -11.61 -7.07
N ILE A 419 -28.37 -10.34 -6.70
CA ILE A 419 -28.03 -9.17 -7.51
C ILE A 419 -26.57 -9.23 -7.99
N ARG A 420 -25.59 -9.46 -7.11
CA ARG A 420 -24.16 -9.56 -7.46
C ARG A 420 -23.85 -10.76 -8.33
N LYS A 421 -24.42 -11.94 -8.01
CA LYS A 421 -24.25 -13.15 -8.82
C LYS A 421 -24.83 -13.00 -10.22
N LYS A 422 -25.79 -12.11 -10.41
CA LYS A 422 -26.42 -11.78 -11.69
C LYS A 422 -25.86 -10.50 -12.32
N SER A 423 -24.93 -9.81 -11.65
CA SER A 423 -24.29 -8.62 -12.20
C SER A 423 -23.45 -8.98 -13.41
N ASN A 424 -23.31 -8.03 -14.33
CA ASN A 424 -22.45 -8.20 -15.50
C ASN A 424 -20.96 -8.33 -15.14
N TYR A 425 -20.62 -8.06 -13.87
CA TYR A 425 -19.27 -8.22 -13.33
C TYR A 425 -18.94 -9.63 -12.85
N LYS A 426 -19.95 -10.52 -12.78
CA LYS A 426 -19.77 -11.95 -12.46
C LYS A 426 -18.59 -12.57 -13.22
N LYS A 427 -18.36 -12.15 -14.47
CA LYS A 427 -17.28 -12.65 -15.33
C LYS A 427 -15.88 -12.54 -14.72
N TRP A 428 -15.63 -11.56 -13.85
CA TRP A 428 -14.32 -11.35 -13.22
C TRP A 428 -14.23 -11.96 -11.82
N GLU A 429 -15.30 -11.87 -11.02
CA GLU A 429 -15.30 -12.33 -9.62
C GLU A 429 -15.42 -13.86 -9.49
N VAL A 430 -16.23 -14.49 -10.36
CA VAL A 430 -16.41 -15.95 -10.34
C VAL A 430 -15.78 -16.61 -11.56
N MET A 431 -14.75 -15.97 -12.13
CA MET A 431 -13.96 -16.53 -13.20
C MET A 431 -13.43 -17.91 -12.78
N PRO A 432 -13.68 -18.97 -13.58
CA PRO A 432 -13.09 -20.28 -13.31
C PRO A 432 -11.56 -20.19 -13.27
N PHE A 433 -10.92 -20.95 -12.38
CA PHE A 433 -9.47 -20.91 -12.23
C PHE A 433 -8.73 -21.14 -13.56
N LYS A 434 -9.20 -22.09 -14.37
CA LYS A 434 -8.64 -22.42 -15.69
C LYS A 434 -8.77 -21.27 -16.72
N SER A 435 -9.70 -20.34 -16.50
CA SER A 435 -9.89 -19.16 -17.35
C SER A 435 -9.01 -17.98 -16.95
N LEU A 436 -8.34 -18.04 -15.79
CA LEU A 436 -7.36 -17.03 -15.39
C LEU A 436 -6.15 -17.05 -16.33
N ARG A 437 -5.54 -15.88 -16.51
CA ARG A 437 -4.24 -15.73 -17.16
C ARG A 437 -3.23 -16.69 -16.57
N LYS A 438 -2.30 -17.16 -17.40
CA LYS A 438 -1.25 -18.10 -16.99
C LYS A 438 -0.47 -17.57 -15.78
N GLU A 439 -0.11 -16.30 -15.79
CA GLU A 439 0.65 -15.67 -14.70
C GLU A 439 -0.11 -15.66 -13.37
N ALA A 440 -1.44 -15.47 -13.40
CA ALA A 440 -2.27 -15.55 -12.20
C ALA A 440 -2.39 -16.99 -11.67
N ARG A 441 -2.49 -17.98 -12.57
CA ARG A 441 -2.51 -19.40 -12.19
C ARG A 441 -1.17 -19.85 -11.60
N ASP A 442 -0.07 -19.50 -12.27
CA ASP A 442 1.29 -19.80 -11.80
C ASP A 442 1.54 -19.15 -10.44
N HIS A 443 1.11 -17.90 -10.26
CA HIS A 443 1.16 -17.21 -8.97
C HIS A 443 0.36 -17.93 -7.89
N TYR A 444 -0.88 -18.31 -8.17
CA TYR A 444 -1.72 -19.05 -7.22
C TYR A 444 -1.10 -20.38 -6.77
N ILE A 445 -0.52 -21.12 -7.73
CA ILE A 445 0.20 -22.37 -7.46
C ILE A 445 1.46 -22.10 -6.62
N GLN A 446 2.24 -21.08 -6.98
CA GLN A 446 3.40 -20.63 -6.21
C GLN A 446 3.00 -20.29 -4.77
N MET A 447 1.88 -19.59 -4.59
CA MET A 447 1.32 -19.22 -3.29
C MET A 447 0.61 -20.38 -2.58
N LYS A 448 0.59 -21.60 -3.15
CA LYS A 448 -0.02 -22.80 -2.54
C LYS A 448 -1.45 -22.56 -2.05
N GLY A 449 -2.22 -21.75 -2.80
CA GLY A 449 -3.58 -21.38 -2.41
C GLY A 449 -3.69 -20.49 -1.17
N VAL A 450 -2.64 -19.77 -0.77
CA VAL A 450 -2.66 -18.86 0.39
C VAL A 450 -3.04 -17.44 -0.05
N SER A 451 -4.08 -16.88 0.56
CA SER A 451 -4.43 -15.46 0.47
C SER A 451 -3.63 -14.67 1.50
N GLN A 452 -3.12 -13.49 1.12
CA GLN A 452 -2.38 -12.60 2.01
C GLN A 452 -3.09 -11.27 2.20
N TYR A 453 -3.08 -10.78 3.44
CA TYR A 453 -3.64 -9.51 3.85
C TYR A 453 -2.64 -8.79 4.74
N LYS A 454 -2.54 -7.46 4.61
CA LYS A 454 -1.65 -6.68 5.45
C LYS A 454 -2.42 -6.15 6.68
N MET A 455 -1.77 -6.16 7.84
CA MET A 455 -2.37 -5.64 9.08
C MET A 455 -1.94 -4.20 9.36
N ASP A 456 -0.65 -3.91 9.18
CA ASP A 456 -0.07 -2.58 9.30
C ASP A 456 0.64 -2.22 7.99
N GLY A 457 0.33 -1.03 7.46
CA GLY A 457 0.89 -0.51 6.21
C GLY A 457 2.40 -0.32 6.26
N ASN A 458 2.94 -0.10 7.46
CA ASN A 458 4.30 0.38 7.63
C ASN A 458 5.29 -0.70 8.05
N LYS A 459 4.80 -1.91 8.33
CA LYS A 459 5.62 -3.06 8.71
C LYS A 459 5.56 -4.12 7.62
N LEU A 460 6.71 -4.66 7.27
CA LEU A 460 6.82 -5.73 6.26
C LEU A 460 6.32 -7.08 6.81
N ASP A 461 6.41 -7.29 8.12
CA ASP A 461 6.28 -8.59 8.79
C ASP A 461 4.93 -8.81 9.54
N ASP A 462 3.93 -7.98 9.23
CA ASP A 462 2.59 -7.99 9.84
C ASP A 462 1.52 -8.38 8.80
N LEU A 463 1.60 -9.61 8.27
CA LEU A 463 0.57 -10.19 7.40
C LEU A 463 -0.34 -11.19 8.14
N VAL A 464 -1.62 -11.19 7.75
CA VAL A 464 -2.58 -12.29 7.97
C VAL A 464 -2.59 -13.15 6.71
N CYS A 465 -2.41 -14.45 6.87
CA CYS A 465 -2.37 -15.41 5.78
C CYS A 465 -3.43 -16.48 5.98
N VAL A 466 -4.24 -16.73 4.95
CA VAL A 466 -5.35 -17.68 4.98
C VAL A 466 -5.08 -18.77 3.97
N ARG A 467 -4.96 -20.02 4.42
CA ARG A 467 -4.73 -21.17 3.55
C ARG A 467 -6.05 -21.68 3.00
N HIS A 468 -6.16 -21.77 1.68
CA HIS A 468 -7.31 -22.40 1.03
C HIS A 468 -6.99 -23.85 0.65
N PRO A 469 -7.98 -24.76 0.71
CA PRO A 469 -7.86 -26.06 0.06
C PRO A 469 -7.49 -25.83 -1.41
N LEU A 470 -6.41 -26.45 -1.86
CA LEU A 470 -6.05 -26.41 -3.27
C LEU A 470 -7.23 -27.01 -4.05
N ARG A 471 -7.76 -26.24 -5.00
CA ARG A 471 -8.77 -26.78 -5.91
C ARG A 471 -8.11 -27.95 -6.64
N LEU A 472 -8.73 -29.13 -6.60
CA LEU A 472 -8.26 -30.33 -7.32
C LEU A 472 -8.15 -30.11 -8.85
N GLU A 473 -8.69 -29.00 -9.34
CA GLU A 473 -8.61 -28.55 -10.74
C GLU A 473 -7.61 -27.39 -10.98
N ALA A 474 -6.79 -27.03 -9.99
CA ALA A 474 -5.74 -26.00 -10.10
C ALA A 474 -4.44 -26.54 -10.69
#